data_AF-A0A966P3X5-F1
#
_entry.id   AF-A0A966P3X5-F1
#
_cell.length_a   1.000
_cell.length_b   1.000
_cell.length_c   1.000
_cell.angle_alpha   90.00
_cell.angle_beta   90.00
_cell.angle_gamma   90.00
#
_symmetry.space_group_name_H-M   'P 1'
#
loop_
_entity.id
_entity.type
_entity.pdbx_description
1 polymer ?
#
loop_
_entity_poly.entity_id
_entity_poly.type
_entity_poly.pdbx_seq_one_letter_code
_entity_poly.pdbx_strand_id
1 'polypeptide(L)'
;MKNWASLLVIAAVMSACSTPKATISQKSATLYHVQVKKSANQAMEIVDVQLTDGSQWASGSFRLTDMSGKRNVLNTKGYDEFNIQVVTPSLAFAPNQALISYRLEVDGPVKSMLLALASIPAPLEAEARPTLAE
;
A
#
# COMPACT_ATOMS: atom_id res chain seq x y z
N MET A 1 -2.95 33.48 50.84
CA MET A 1 -3.60 32.19 50.51
C MET A 1 -4.69 32.44 49.47
N LYS A 2 -4.46 32.07 48.19
CA LYS A 2 -5.43 31.45 47.28
C LYS A 2 -4.78 31.26 45.90
N ASN A 3 -4.19 30.09 45.66
CA ASN A 3 -3.80 29.64 44.33
C ASN A 3 -5.05 29.09 43.66
N TRP A 4 -5.61 29.86 42.73
CA TRP A 4 -6.76 29.40 41.94
C TRP A 4 -6.26 28.67 40.70
N ALA A 5 -6.62 27.40 40.63
CA ALA A 5 -6.92 26.68 39.40
C ALA A 5 -5.77 26.53 38.39
N SER A 6 -4.72 25.81 38.80
CA SER A 6 -4.04 24.89 37.92
C SER A 6 -5.03 23.78 37.49
N LEU A 7 -5.79 24.00 36.42
CA LEU A 7 -6.65 22.98 35.81
C LEU A 7 -6.94 23.33 34.34
N LEU A 8 -5.86 23.46 33.57
CA LEU A 8 -5.91 23.44 32.11
C LEU A 8 -4.92 22.39 31.59
N VAL A 9 -4.95 21.22 32.23
CA VAL A 9 -4.49 19.97 31.62
C VAL A 9 -5.74 19.25 31.16
N ILE A 10 -6.41 19.83 30.17
CA ILE A 10 -7.37 19.06 29.36
C ILE A 10 -6.49 18.06 28.61
N ALA A 11 -6.47 16.87 29.18
CA ALA A 11 -6.09 15.62 28.59
C ALA A 11 -6.46 15.58 27.10
N ALA A 12 -5.52 15.95 26.24
CA ALA A 12 -5.48 15.53 24.84
C ALA A 12 -5.14 14.04 24.82
N VAL A 13 -6.04 13.21 25.38
CA VAL A 13 -5.95 11.76 25.29
C VAL A 13 -6.35 11.40 23.87
N MET A 14 -5.34 11.43 23.01
CA MET A 14 -5.04 10.38 22.05
C MET A 14 -6.25 9.83 21.26
N SER A 15 -6.81 10.65 20.38
CA SER A 15 -7.27 10.14 19.07
C SER A 15 -6.14 10.28 18.05
N ALA A 16 -4.95 9.75 18.40
CA ALA A 16 -3.92 9.47 17.41
C ALA A 16 -4.38 8.24 16.60
N CYS A 17 -5.39 8.44 15.76
CA CYS A 17 -5.73 7.51 14.71
C CYS A 17 -4.57 7.60 13.71
N SER A 18 -3.53 6.80 13.93
CA SER A 18 -2.33 6.82 13.11
C SER A 18 -2.72 6.66 11.64
N THR A 19 -2.35 7.61 10.80
CA THR A 19 -2.58 7.51 9.36
C THR A 19 -1.91 6.24 8.85
N PRO A 20 -2.64 5.35 8.15
CA PRO A 20 -2.03 4.17 7.55
C PRO A 20 -0.88 4.58 6.62
N LYS A 21 0.16 3.76 6.60
CA LYS A 21 1.28 3.90 5.68
C LYS A 21 1.35 2.65 4.81
N ALA A 22 1.81 2.80 3.59
CA ALA A 22 2.03 1.66 2.73
C ALA A 22 3.28 1.81 1.88
N THR A 23 3.81 0.68 1.46
CA THR A 23 4.88 0.58 0.46
C THR A 23 4.45 -0.42 -0.60
N ILE A 24 4.91 -0.24 -1.84
CA ILE A 24 4.60 -1.14 -2.94
C ILE A 24 5.88 -1.67 -3.58
N SER A 25 5.84 -2.94 -3.96
CA SER A 25 6.91 -3.59 -4.73
C SER A 25 6.30 -4.40 -5.87
N GLN A 26 6.95 -4.36 -7.02
CA GLN A 26 6.65 -5.27 -8.12
C GLN A 26 7.29 -6.63 -7.82
N LYS A 27 6.55 -7.72 -8.05
CA LYS A 27 7.03 -9.11 -7.91
C LYS A 27 7.18 -9.80 -9.26
N SER A 28 6.33 -9.46 -10.22
CA SER A 28 6.45 -9.85 -11.63
C SER A 28 5.77 -8.80 -12.52
N ALA A 29 5.74 -9.02 -13.83
CA ALA A 29 5.08 -8.10 -14.77
C ALA A 29 3.58 -7.87 -14.48
N THR A 30 2.92 -8.80 -13.79
CA THR A 30 1.47 -8.77 -13.51
C THR A 30 1.13 -8.86 -12.03
N LEU A 31 2.14 -8.91 -11.16
CA LEU A 31 1.97 -9.10 -9.72
C LEU A 31 2.68 -8.01 -8.93
N TYR A 32 1.92 -7.34 -8.07
CA TYR A 32 2.40 -6.29 -7.18
C TYR A 32 1.96 -6.57 -5.75
N HIS A 33 2.85 -6.27 -4.81
CA HIS A 33 2.58 -6.44 -3.38
C HIS A 33 2.67 -5.07 -2.70
N VAL A 34 1.58 -4.69 -2.04
CA VAL A 34 1.51 -3.53 -1.16
C VAL A 34 1.57 -4.02 0.28
N GLN A 35 2.51 -3.53 1.07
CA GLN A 35 2.56 -3.75 2.51
C GLN A 35 1.92 -2.55 3.19
N VAL A 36 0.91 -2.78 4.02
CA VAL A 36 0.18 -1.73 4.73
C VAL A 36 0.45 -1.85 6.22
N LYS A 37 0.81 -0.73 6.85
CA LYS A 37 1.00 -0.58 8.30
C LYS A 37 -0.01 0.42 8.85
N LYS A 38 -0.73 0.02 9.89
CA LYS A 38 -1.77 0.82 10.55
C LYS A 38 -1.87 0.47 12.04
N SER A 39 -2.78 1.13 12.76
CA SER A 39 -3.13 0.68 14.13
C SER A 39 -3.99 -0.59 14.07
N ALA A 40 -3.70 -1.57 14.93
CA ALA A 40 -4.48 -2.81 15.00
C ALA A 40 -5.97 -2.56 15.32
N ASN A 41 -6.28 -1.51 16.08
CA ASN A 41 -7.65 -1.14 16.45
C ASN A 41 -8.38 -0.36 15.36
N GLN A 42 -7.67 0.14 14.34
CA GLN A 42 -8.23 0.89 13.22
C GLN A 42 -8.73 -0.09 12.15
N ALA A 43 -9.96 0.08 11.67
CA ALA A 43 -10.42 -0.65 10.49
C ALA A 43 -9.82 -0.02 9.23
N MET A 44 -9.65 -0.83 8.19
CA MET A 44 -9.25 -0.35 6.87
C MET A 44 -9.85 -1.25 5.80
N GLU A 45 -10.75 -0.69 5.01
CA GLU A 45 -11.36 -1.35 3.86
C GLU A 45 -10.68 -0.82 2.60
N ILE A 46 -10.21 -1.73 1.73
CA ILE A 46 -9.64 -1.35 0.43
C ILE A 46 -10.76 -1.33 -0.59
N VAL A 47 -10.94 -0.19 -1.24
CA VAL A 47 -12.02 0.06 -2.22
C VAL A 47 -11.53 -0.21 -3.64
N ASP A 48 -10.36 0.32 -3.99
CA ASP A 48 -9.74 0.12 -5.31
C ASP A 48 -8.23 0.21 -5.21
N VAL A 49 -7.55 -0.44 -6.17
CA VAL A 49 -6.12 -0.32 -6.37
C VAL A 49 -5.85 -0.09 -7.85
N GLN A 50 -5.28 1.08 -8.17
CA GLN A 50 -4.96 1.46 -9.54
C GLN A 50 -3.45 1.60 -9.71
N LEU A 51 -2.94 1.17 -10.86
CA LEU A 51 -1.57 1.34 -11.30
C LEU A 51 -1.49 2.42 -12.37
N THR A 52 -0.43 3.22 -12.36
CA THR A 52 -0.23 4.30 -13.31
C THR A 52 1.25 4.52 -13.63
N ASP A 53 1.54 5.05 -14.82
CA ASP A 53 2.84 5.63 -15.20
C ASP A 53 2.85 7.17 -15.09
N GLY A 54 1.74 7.77 -14.61
CA GLY A 54 1.49 9.21 -14.57
C GLY A 54 0.62 9.73 -15.71
N SER A 55 0.45 8.96 -16.79
CA SER A 55 -0.38 9.31 -17.96
C SER A 55 -1.57 8.37 -18.14
N GLN A 56 -1.35 7.07 -17.92
CA GLN A 56 -2.33 6.01 -18.10
C GLN A 56 -2.68 5.38 -16.75
N TRP A 57 -3.92 4.89 -16.62
CA TRP A 57 -4.43 4.29 -15.38
C TRP A 57 -5.05 2.93 -15.69
N ALA A 58 -4.80 1.96 -14.82
CA ALA A 58 -5.41 0.64 -14.89
C ALA A 58 -5.75 0.11 -13.48
N SER A 59 -6.97 -0.39 -13.28
CA SER A 59 -7.37 -1.06 -12.05
C SER A 59 -6.79 -2.47 -11.98
N GLY A 60 -6.30 -2.86 -10.80
CA GLY A 60 -5.85 -4.20 -10.49
C GLY A 60 -6.89 -4.96 -9.68
N SER A 61 -7.02 -6.26 -9.94
CA SER A 61 -7.74 -7.16 -9.03
C SER A 61 -6.90 -7.38 -7.80
N PHE A 62 -7.48 -7.34 -6.60
CA PHE A 62 -6.69 -7.49 -5.38
C PHE A 62 -7.32 -8.45 -4.38
N ARG A 63 -6.46 -9.03 -3.54
CA ARG A 63 -6.85 -9.74 -2.32
C ARG A 63 -5.99 -9.28 -1.15
N LEU A 64 -6.55 -9.34 0.05
CA LEU A 64 -5.82 -9.01 1.27
C LEU A 64 -5.28 -10.29 1.89
N THR A 65 -4.04 -10.25 2.37
CA THR A 65 -3.40 -11.38 3.05
C THR A 65 -2.67 -10.92 4.31
N ASP A 66 -2.37 -11.86 5.20
CA ASP A 66 -1.51 -11.57 6.35
C ASP A 66 -0.08 -11.28 5.89
N MET A 67 0.78 -10.85 6.83
CA MET A 67 2.18 -10.53 6.52
C MET A 67 2.96 -11.70 5.91
N SER A 68 2.57 -12.94 6.20
CA SER A 68 3.17 -14.14 5.63
C SER A 68 2.72 -14.44 4.19
N GLY A 69 1.62 -13.81 3.74
CA GLY A 69 0.99 -14.08 2.45
C GLY A 69 0.22 -15.41 2.39
N LYS A 70 0.12 -16.15 3.51
CA LYS A 70 -0.47 -17.50 3.55
C LYS A 70 -1.96 -17.51 3.83
N ARG A 71 -2.47 -16.50 4.53
CA ARG A 71 -3.87 -16.43 4.96
C ARG A 71 -4.55 -15.23 4.34
N ASN A 72 -5.74 -15.44 3.79
CA ASN A 72 -6.59 -14.35 3.34
C ASN A 72 -7.10 -13.55 4.54
N VAL A 73 -7.12 -12.23 4.40
CA VAL A 73 -7.63 -11.31 5.41
C VAL A 73 -8.97 -10.76 4.93
N LEU A 74 -10.06 -11.17 5.56
CA LEU A 74 -11.40 -10.65 5.24
C LEU A 74 -11.74 -9.39 6.06
N ASN A 75 -11.08 -9.21 7.20
CA ASN A 75 -11.22 -8.05 8.07
C ASN A 75 -9.83 -7.63 8.56
N THR A 76 -9.46 -6.38 8.32
CA THR A 76 -8.14 -5.83 8.69
C THR A 76 -8.07 -5.38 10.15
N LYS A 77 -9.20 -5.33 10.87
CA LYS A 77 -9.20 -5.06 12.31
C LYS A 77 -8.48 -6.20 13.04
N GLY A 78 -7.60 -5.85 13.98
CA GLY A 78 -6.71 -6.79 14.68
C GLY A 78 -5.34 -6.98 14.01
N TYR A 79 -5.15 -6.47 12.79
CA TYR A 79 -3.85 -6.46 12.10
C TYR A 79 -3.24 -5.06 12.17
N ASP A 80 -2.03 -4.95 12.74
CA ASP A 80 -1.20 -3.76 12.62
C ASP A 80 -0.47 -3.70 11.27
N GLU A 81 -0.25 -4.87 10.65
CA GLU A 81 0.32 -5.00 9.31
C GLU A 81 -0.42 -6.07 8.47
N PHE A 82 -0.66 -5.79 7.20
CA PHE A 82 -1.23 -6.73 6.23
C PHE A 82 -0.76 -6.42 4.81
N ASN A 83 -0.94 -7.37 3.89
CA ASN A 83 -0.55 -7.25 2.50
C ASN A 83 -1.76 -7.10 1.58
N ILE A 84 -1.65 -6.26 0.55
CA ILE A 84 -2.54 -6.24 -0.60
C ILE A 84 -1.78 -6.88 -1.76
N GLN A 85 -2.26 -8.02 -2.24
CA GLN A 85 -1.74 -8.66 -3.43
C GLN A 85 -2.57 -8.23 -4.63
N VAL A 86 -1.95 -7.48 -5.54
CA VAL A 86 -2.59 -6.88 -6.71
C VAL A 86 -2.14 -7.64 -7.94
N VAL A 87 -3.11 -8.08 -8.74
CA VAL A 87 -2.93 -8.79 -9.99
C VAL A 87 -3.53 -7.96 -11.11
N THR A 88 -2.76 -7.74 -12.17
CA THR A 88 -3.24 -7.06 -13.38
C THR A 88 -3.14 -7.97 -14.59
N PRO A 89 -3.94 -7.75 -15.63
CA PRO A 89 -3.56 -8.23 -16.97
C PRO A 89 -2.23 -7.60 -17.38
N SER A 90 -1.64 -8.12 -18.47
CA SER A 90 -0.50 -7.46 -19.11
C SER A 90 -0.88 -6.03 -19.50
N LEU A 91 -0.19 -5.06 -18.90
CA LEU A 91 -0.42 -3.64 -19.16
C LEU A 91 0.37 -3.20 -20.40
N ALA A 92 -0.21 -2.28 -21.17
CA ALA A 92 0.46 -1.67 -22.33
C ALA A 92 1.50 -0.61 -21.95
N PHE A 93 1.65 -0.33 -20.65
CA PHE A 93 2.58 0.63 -20.06
C PHE A 93 3.26 0.02 -18.85
N ALA A 94 4.36 0.64 -18.41
CA ALA A 94 5.11 0.24 -17.23
C ALA A 94 4.73 1.14 -16.03
N PRO A 95 3.95 0.65 -15.05
CA PRO A 95 3.55 1.48 -13.92
C PRO A 95 4.75 1.91 -13.06
N ASN A 96 4.77 3.17 -12.68
CA ASN A 96 5.75 3.74 -11.74
C ASN A 96 5.10 4.18 -10.42
N GLN A 97 3.77 4.19 -10.35
CA GLN A 97 3.00 4.55 -9.17
C GLN A 97 1.75 3.66 -9.01
N ALA A 98 1.21 3.62 -7.79
CA ALA A 98 -0.06 3.01 -7.48
C ALA A 98 -0.91 3.90 -6.57
N LEU A 99 -2.19 4.03 -6.87
CA LEU A 99 -3.17 4.71 -6.02
C LEU A 99 -3.98 3.65 -5.28
N ILE A 100 -3.92 3.70 -3.95
CA ILE A 100 -4.74 2.84 -3.07
C ILE A 100 -5.88 3.68 -2.53
N SER A 101 -7.11 3.33 -2.88
CA SER A 101 -8.32 3.95 -2.34
C SER A 101 -8.89 3.10 -1.22
N TYR A 102 -9.19 3.72 -0.08
CA TYR A 102 -9.56 3.02 1.15
C TYR A 102 -10.52 3.81 2.05
N ARG A 103 -11.24 3.10 2.92
CA ARG A 103 -12.04 3.68 4.01
C ARG A 103 -11.48 3.21 5.35
N LEU A 104 -11.62 4.04 6.40
CA LEU A 104 -11.17 3.69 7.75
C LEU A 104 -12.31 3.24 8.67
N GLU A 105 -13.55 3.45 8.22
CA GLU A 105 -14.78 3.22 8.97
C GLU A 105 -15.84 2.78 7.96
N VAL A 106 -16.81 1.98 8.41
CA VAL A 106 -17.94 1.54 7.58
C VAL A 106 -18.69 2.78 7.09
N ASP A 107 -18.92 2.87 5.78
CA ASP A 107 -19.54 4.01 5.11
C ASP A 107 -18.84 5.37 5.31
N GLY A 108 -17.58 5.34 5.78
CA GLY A 108 -16.75 6.53 5.90
C GLY A 108 -16.30 7.09 4.54
N PRO A 109 -15.72 8.30 4.52
CA PRO A 109 -15.20 8.91 3.30
C PRO A 109 -14.06 8.06 2.71
N VAL A 110 -14.06 7.92 1.38
CA VAL A 110 -12.96 7.30 0.65
C VAL A 110 -11.76 8.23 0.69
N LYS A 111 -10.63 7.70 1.16
CA LYS A 111 -9.32 8.34 1.14
C LYS A 111 -8.44 7.64 0.12
N SER A 112 -7.38 8.30 -0.31
CA SER A 112 -6.42 7.71 -1.24
C SER A 112 -4.99 7.97 -0.81
N MET A 113 -4.10 7.03 -1.10
CA MET A 113 -2.65 7.19 -0.97
C MET A 113 -1.96 6.82 -2.29
N LEU A 114 -1.10 7.71 -2.77
CA LEU A 114 -0.28 7.47 -3.96
C LEU A 114 1.09 6.93 -3.52
N LEU A 115 1.46 5.77 -4.03
CA LEU A 115 2.68 5.06 -3.69
C LEU A 115 3.60 5.02 -4.90
N ALA A 116 4.86 5.38 -4.73
CA ALA A 116 5.87 5.18 -5.77
C ALA A 116 6.28 3.70 -5.81
N LEU A 117 6.34 3.12 -7.01
CA LEU A 117 6.91 1.80 -7.21
C LEU A 117 8.43 1.93 -7.28
N ALA A 118 9.12 1.21 -6.40
CA ALA A 118 10.52 0.92 -6.61
C ALA A 118 10.63 0.01 -7.83
N SER A 119 11.20 0.52 -8.93
CA SER A 119 11.45 -0.26 -10.13
C SER A 119 12.40 -1.41 -9.81
N ILE A 120 12.08 -2.60 -10.32
CA ILE A 120 13.08 -3.67 -10.41
C ILE A 120 14.07 -3.20 -11.48
N PRO A 121 15.38 -3.09 -11.19
CA PRO A 121 16.35 -2.80 -12.23
C PRO A 121 16.21 -3.86 -13.33
N ALA A 122 16.14 -3.42 -14.59
CA ALA A 122 16.10 -4.33 -15.72
C ALA A 122 17.26 -5.33 -15.60
N PRO A 123 17.05 -6.64 -15.84
CA PRO A 123 18.17 -7.55 -15.94
C PRO A 123 19.09 -7.00 -17.02
N LEU A 124 20.34 -6.72 -16.65
CA LEU A 124 21.40 -6.40 -17.60
C LEU A 124 21.41 -7.56 -18.59
N GLU A 125 20.90 -7.33 -19.81
CA GLU A 125 21.14 -8.25 -20.92
C GLU A 125 22.65 -8.35 -21.04
N ALA A 126 23.18 -9.51 -20.66
CA ALA A 126 24.57 -9.84 -20.89
C ALA A 126 24.74 -9.88 -22.42
N GLU A 127 25.21 -8.79 -23.00
CA GLU A 127 25.82 -8.77 -24.32
C GLU A 127 27.11 -9.60 -24.27
N ALA A 128 26.98 -10.91 -24.12
CA ALA A 128 28.01 -11.86 -24.46
C ALA A 128 27.73 -12.31 -25.89
N ARG A 129 27.99 -11.42 -26.84
CA ARG A 129 28.15 -11.81 -28.24
C ARG A 129 29.47 -12.57 -28.32
N PRO A 130 29.51 -13.89 -28.60
CA PRO A 130 30.78 -14.53 -28.88
C PRO A 130 31.28 -13.97 -30.22
N THR A 131 32.33 -13.16 -30.17
CA THR A 131 33.17 -12.92 -31.34
C THR A 131 33.77 -14.26 -31.74
N LEU A 132 33.23 -14.86 -32.79
CA LEU A 132 33.93 -15.86 -33.61
C LEU A 132 35.15 -15.15 -34.20
N ALA A 133 36.33 -15.49 -33.71
CA ALA A 133 37.58 -15.22 -34.40
C ALA A 133 37.78 -16.34 -35.44
N GLU A 134 38.05 -15.92 -36.69
CA GLU A 134 38.49 -16.75 -37.81
C GLU A 134 39.91 -17.33 -37.58
#